data_AF-A0A4U5MU97-F1
#
_entry.id   AF-A0A4U5MU97-F1
#
_cell.length_a   1.000
_cell.length_b   1.000
_cell.length_c   1.000
_cell.angle_alpha   90.00
_cell.angle_beta   90.00
_cell.angle_gamma   90.00
#
_symmetry.space_group_name_H-M   'P 1'
#
loop_
_entity.id
_entity.type
_entity.pdbx_description
1 polymer ?
#
loop_
_entity_poly.entity_id
_entity_poly.type
_entity_poly.pdbx_seq_one_letter_code
_entity_poly.pdbx_strand_id
1 'polypeptide(L)'
;MLIWATRSETESPTVDSPSEQVSDFNSDSSSLADILYLDTSTLNVSEPENIQNRFTCILSDQDPWHPDIIPFTDPNAKVSCLSSKKHELVTSLNNGKILLTAFGVKHDYKCDARCVWPKGDYNPRLDEFENIFTFKAICDVVETRCQSSTFGSAKHGMLHSQIVEKEDDMDYSTHKLTDPKPPPSSEDERPSVYVLILDSTGMAQFTRQMHRTHTQLTDFYDAIPFYYFNKVQYNSRPNGFAFFLGRQLHKLQKNPYSPEIPADVSVEESYNPLDGIGSFVGHKFRDAGYHTMGAEDWAPFGLARSGNLGFNRTPLKHYYVGFAERQETEPIKSTLDSLCIPLYNHAFNYLDQFLSAYKNESQFGYLWINSLAHDDSNGLYHADDLFYRFLRKHKSRTTAGIEEEFGLPAKANQKTSTLHLLSLFLRSSATVPCISS
;
A
#
# COMPACT_ATOMS: atom_id res chain seq x y z
N MET A 1 4.44 -11.07 4.50
CA MET A 1 3.94 -9.69 4.34
C MET A 1 4.28 -8.96 5.64
N LEU A 2 4.78 -7.72 5.61
CA LEU A 2 4.87 -6.94 6.85
C LEU A 2 3.52 -6.32 7.09
N ILE A 3 3.15 -6.14 8.35
CA ILE A 3 2.29 -5.06 8.81
C ILE A 3 3.14 -4.38 9.90
N TRP A 4 2.92 -3.11 10.16
CA TRP A 4 3.43 -2.46 11.37
C TRP A 4 2.24 -1.86 12.08
N ALA A 5 2.23 -1.81 13.40
CA ALA A 5 1.24 -1.03 14.13
C ALA A 5 1.96 -0.36 15.30
N THR A 6 1.63 0.90 15.56
CA THR A 6 2.05 1.59 16.78
C THR A 6 1.19 1.10 17.95
N ARG A 7 1.81 0.95 19.12
CA ARG A 7 1.14 0.43 20.32
C ARG A 7 0.19 1.49 20.89
N SER A 8 -1.07 1.14 21.02
CA SER A 8 -2.04 1.86 21.88
C SER A 8 -1.99 1.23 23.27
N GLU A 9 -1.57 1.99 24.29
CA GLU A 9 -1.76 1.57 25.68
C GLU A 9 -3.23 1.73 26.07
N THR A 10 -3.97 0.64 26.05
CA THR A 10 -5.25 0.53 26.74
C THR A 10 -5.22 -0.70 27.63
N GLU A 11 -5.45 -0.51 28.92
CA GLU A 11 -5.50 -1.55 29.95
C GLU A 11 -6.36 -2.74 29.51
N SER A 12 -5.83 -3.95 29.70
CA SER A 12 -6.52 -5.20 29.41
C SER A 12 -7.62 -5.45 30.45
N PRO A 13 -8.87 -5.74 30.06
CA PRO A 13 -9.84 -6.26 31.01
C PRO A 13 -9.48 -7.72 31.36
N THR A 14 -9.45 -7.98 32.66
CA THR A 14 -9.25 -9.29 33.29
C THR A 14 -10.22 -10.34 32.75
N VAL A 15 -9.69 -11.46 32.27
CA VAL A 15 -10.46 -12.64 31.83
C VAL A 15 -10.71 -13.55 33.03
N ASP A 16 -11.97 -13.63 33.47
CA ASP A 16 -12.45 -14.70 34.35
C ASP A 16 -12.69 -15.99 33.53
N SER A 17 -12.15 -17.09 34.02
CA SER A 17 -12.35 -18.44 33.49
C SER A 17 -13.62 -19.06 34.08
N PRO A 18 -14.29 -19.97 33.34
CA PRO A 18 -14.71 -21.21 34.00
C PRO A 18 -14.37 -22.47 33.20
N SER A 19 -14.07 -23.49 34.00
CA SER A 19 -13.77 -24.89 33.72
C SER A 19 -15.01 -25.74 33.38
N GLU A 20 -14.72 -26.96 32.91
CA GLU A 20 -15.60 -28.16 32.79
C GLU A 20 -16.46 -28.24 31.50
N GLN A 21 -16.66 -29.37 30.82
CA GLN A 21 -16.42 -30.79 31.13
C GLN A 21 -16.42 -31.64 29.84
N VAL A 22 -15.81 -32.84 29.94
CA VAL A 22 -15.67 -33.89 28.92
C VAL A 22 -16.94 -34.75 28.83
N SER A 23 -17.30 -35.22 27.63
CA SER A 23 -18.13 -36.43 27.48
C SER A 23 -17.83 -37.18 26.16
N ASP A 24 -17.55 -38.47 26.33
CA ASP A 24 -17.27 -39.51 25.33
C ASP A 24 -18.41 -39.74 24.33
N PHE A 25 -18.07 -40.19 23.11
CA PHE A 25 -18.90 -41.10 22.33
C PHE A 25 -18.04 -42.00 21.42
N ASN A 26 -18.22 -43.31 21.58
CA ASN A 26 -17.63 -44.43 20.85
C ASN A 26 -18.67 -45.00 19.86
N SER A 27 -18.26 -45.44 18.66
CA SER A 27 -18.75 -46.68 18.01
C SER A 27 -18.13 -46.95 16.63
N ASP A 28 -17.24 -47.96 16.59
CA ASP A 28 -17.16 -49.15 15.72
C ASP A 28 -17.23 -49.16 14.17
N SER A 29 -16.15 -49.77 13.62
CA SER A 29 -16.05 -50.81 12.56
C SER A 29 -16.34 -50.42 11.08
N SER A 30 -15.69 -50.92 10.02
CA SER A 30 -14.92 -52.16 9.79
C SER A 30 -14.07 -52.12 8.49
N SER A 31 -12.90 -52.77 8.55
CA SER A 31 -12.15 -53.56 7.54
C SER A 31 -11.81 -53.02 6.13
N LEU A 32 -10.52 -53.06 5.78
CA LEU A 32 -9.91 -54.13 4.96
C LEU A 32 -8.38 -53.96 4.92
N ALA A 33 -7.69 -54.87 5.61
CA ALA A 33 -6.28 -55.11 5.45
C ALA A 33 -6.06 -55.96 4.19
N ASP A 34 -5.04 -55.63 3.39
CA ASP A 34 -4.19 -56.63 2.77
C ASP A 34 -2.89 -56.04 2.21
N ILE A 35 -1.78 -56.55 2.75
CA ILE A 35 -0.53 -56.95 2.07
C ILE A 35 0.41 -55.82 1.59
N LEU A 36 1.49 -55.64 2.34
CA LEU A 36 2.85 -55.62 1.79
C LEU A 36 3.83 -56.11 2.85
N TYR A 37 4.19 -57.38 2.72
CA TYR A 37 5.28 -58.04 3.45
C TYR A 37 6.61 -57.46 2.95
N LEU A 38 7.38 -56.80 3.82
CA LEU A 38 8.82 -56.65 3.62
C LEU A 38 9.55 -57.05 4.91
N ASP A 39 10.45 -58.00 4.67
CA ASP A 39 11.28 -58.79 5.56
C ASP A 39 12.06 -57.96 6.59
N THR A 40 11.74 -58.13 7.86
CA THR A 40 12.52 -57.57 8.98
C THR A 40 13.58 -58.58 9.40
N SER A 41 14.70 -58.60 8.70
CA SER A 41 15.92 -59.18 9.25
C SER A 41 17.14 -58.33 8.90
N THR A 42 17.75 -57.80 9.97
CA THR A 42 19.02 -57.05 10.03
C THR A 42 19.00 -55.59 9.58
N LEU A 43 18.73 -54.68 10.52
CA LEU A 43 19.51 -53.46 10.73
C LEU A 43 19.29 -53.01 12.19
N ASN A 44 20.35 -53.07 12.99
CA ASN A 44 20.38 -52.50 14.33
C ASN A 44 20.10 -51.00 14.26
N VAL A 45 18.94 -50.57 14.73
CA VAL A 45 18.65 -49.15 14.97
C VAL A 45 18.57 -48.99 16.48
N SER A 46 19.50 -48.20 17.00
CA SER A 46 19.49 -47.62 18.35
C SER A 46 18.11 -47.06 18.70
N GLU A 47 17.75 -47.07 19.98
CA GLU A 47 16.48 -46.58 20.53
C GLU A 47 15.89 -45.38 19.78
N PRO A 48 14.58 -45.37 19.47
CA PRO A 48 13.99 -44.28 18.72
C PRO A 48 14.01 -43.02 19.56
N GLU A 49 14.82 -42.04 19.14
CA GLU A 49 14.59 -40.64 19.49
C GLU A 49 13.15 -40.29 19.08
N ASN A 50 12.31 -40.18 20.10
CA ASN A 50 11.12 -39.36 20.19
C ASN A 50 10.32 -39.16 18.88
N ILE A 51 9.41 -40.11 18.60
CA ILE A 51 8.45 -40.06 17.47
C ILE A 51 7.57 -38.79 17.48
N GLN A 52 7.52 -38.03 18.59
CA GLN A 52 6.82 -36.73 18.65
C GLN A 52 7.36 -35.66 17.69
N ASN A 53 8.58 -35.79 17.17
CA ASN A 53 9.20 -34.73 16.35
C ASN A 53 8.86 -34.77 14.86
N ARG A 54 8.07 -35.74 14.36
CA ARG A 54 7.72 -35.84 12.93
C ARG A 54 6.52 -35.01 12.47
N PHE A 55 5.76 -34.44 13.41
CA PHE A 55 4.55 -33.66 13.11
C PHE A 55 4.68 -32.16 13.42
N THR A 56 5.86 -31.71 13.84
CA THR A 56 6.13 -30.31 14.16
C THR A 56 6.54 -29.56 12.89
N CYS A 57 5.68 -28.65 12.41
CA CYS A 57 6.04 -27.72 11.35
C CYS A 57 6.94 -26.63 11.95
N ILE A 58 8.26 -26.80 11.76
CA ILE A 58 9.24 -25.77 12.12
C ILE A 58 9.32 -24.81 10.94
N LEU A 59 8.80 -23.60 11.12
CA LEU A 59 8.97 -22.54 10.13
C LEU A 59 10.45 -22.23 10.01
N SER A 60 10.97 -22.23 8.79
CA SER A 60 12.38 -21.89 8.56
C SER A 60 12.63 -20.43 8.94
N ASP A 61 13.75 -20.22 9.63
CA ASP A 61 14.28 -18.87 9.81
C ASP A 61 14.70 -18.32 8.44
N GLN A 62 14.14 -17.17 8.08
CA GLN A 62 14.37 -16.54 6.78
C GLN A 62 15.49 -15.52 6.94
N ASP A 63 16.74 -16.00 6.98
CA ASP A 63 17.92 -15.14 7.07
C ASP A 63 17.94 -14.12 5.92
N PRO A 64 17.78 -12.81 6.18
CA PRO A 64 17.83 -11.78 5.16
C PRO A 64 19.16 -11.73 4.42
N TRP A 65 20.23 -12.30 4.97
CA TRP A 65 21.59 -12.27 4.45
C TRP A 65 22.11 -13.65 4.05
N HIS A 66 21.20 -14.61 3.82
CA HIS A 66 21.59 -15.97 3.43
C HIS A 66 22.55 -15.96 2.22
N PRO A 67 23.64 -16.75 2.24
CA PRO A 67 24.66 -16.75 1.18
C PRO A 67 24.12 -16.91 -0.24
N ASP A 68 23.04 -17.67 -0.41
CA ASP A 68 22.40 -17.88 -1.72
C ASP A 68 21.73 -16.63 -2.29
N ILE A 69 21.39 -15.65 -1.44
CA ILE A 69 20.73 -14.41 -1.86
C ILE A 69 21.76 -13.32 -2.20
N ILE A 70 22.92 -13.32 -1.54
CA ILE A 70 23.96 -12.30 -1.71
C ILE A 70 24.32 -12.02 -3.19
N PRO A 71 24.48 -13.04 -4.08
CA PRO A 71 24.79 -12.81 -5.49
C PRO A 71 23.72 -12.01 -6.26
N PHE A 72 22.50 -11.94 -5.77
CA PHE A 72 21.38 -11.23 -6.39
C PHE A 72 21.18 -9.81 -5.81
N THR A 73 22.00 -9.43 -4.84
CA THR A 73 21.90 -8.13 -4.16
C THR A 73 22.90 -7.13 -4.73
N ASP A 74 22.42 -5.93 -5.02
CA ASP A 74 23.24 -4.79 -5.41
C ASP A 74 22.79 -3.53 -4.63
N PRO A 75 23.40 -3.26 -3.46
CA PRO A 75 23.12 -2.05 -2.69
C PRO A 75 23.46 -0.74 -3.43
N ASN A 76 24.30 -0.82 -4.47
CA ASN A 76 24.75 0.31 -5.27
C ASN A 76 24.03 0.42 -6.61
N ALA A 77 23.00 -0.41 -6.83
CA ALA A 77 22.14 -0.28 -8.00
C ALA A 77 21.68 1.19 -8.10
N LYS A 78 21.33 1.62 -9.30
CA LYS A 78 20.78 2.95 -9.52
C LYS A 78 19.53 2.79 -10.34
N VAL A 79 18.57 3.68 -10.11
CA VAL A 79 17.42 3.83 -11.01
C VAL A 79 17.96 4.01 -12.43
N SER A 80 17.64 3.05 -13.31
CA SER A 80 17.97 3.11 -14.72
C SER A 80 17.21 4.26 -15.36
N CYS A 81 17.86 5.40 -15.58
CA CYS A 81 17.27 6.42 -16.43
C CYS A 81 17.58 6.09 -17.89
N LEU A 82 16.55 5.70 -18.63
CA LEU A 82 16.68 5.33 -20.05
C LEU A 82 17.06 6.53 -20.93
N SER A 83 16.83 7.77 -20.47
CA SER A 83 17.18 8.98 -21.24
C SER A 83 18.62 9.42 -20.97
N SER A 84 19.42 9.51 -22.04
CA SER A 84 20.73 10.16 -22.03
C SER A 84 20.67 11.68 -21.88
N LYS A 85 19.47 12.28 -22.00
CA LYS A 85 19.21 13.70 -21.82
C LYS A 85 18.29 13.89 -20.62
N LYS A 86 18.82 14.44 -19.52
CA LYS A 86 17.98 14.90 -18.41
C LYS A 86 17.22 16.13 -18.90
N HIS A 87 15.91 16.00 -19.06
CA HIS A 87 15.07 17.15 -19.33
C HIS A 87 14.81 17.90 -18.02
N GLU A 88 14.89 19.24 -18.09
CA GLU A 88 14.50 20.08 -16.97
C GLU A 88 12.98 20.30 -16.98
N LEU A 89 12.39 20.42 -15.78
CA LEU A 89 10.98 20.74 -15.63
C LEU A 89 10.68 22.08 -16.30
N VAL A 90 9.60 22.16 -17.10
CA VAL A 90 9.14 23.41 -17.74
C VAL A 90 8.20 24.20 -16.83
N THR A 91 7.36 23.50 -16.08
CA THR A 91 6.36 24.06 -15.17
C THR A 91 6.55 23.53 -13.76
N SER A 92 6.03 24.26 -12.78
CA SER A 92 5.91 23.84 -11.38
C SER A 92 4.55 24.28 -10.83
N LEU A 93 4.02 23.55 -9.86
CA LEU A 93 2.80 23.90 -9.14
C LEU A 93 3.14 24.39 -7.74
N ASN A 94 2.61 25.55 -7.36
CA ASN A 94 2.77 26.10 -6.01
C ASN A 94 1.46 26.75 -5.56
N ASN A 95 0.84 26.21 -4.51
CA ASN A 95 -0.38 26.73 -3.89
C ASN A 95 -1.49 27.06 -4.90
N GLY A 96 -1.80 26.10 -5.76
CA GLY A 96 -2.82 26.24 -6.80
C GLY A 96 -2.42 27.09 -8.01
N LYS A 97 -1.18 27.60 -8.11
CA LYS A 97 -0.70 28.37 -9.27
C LYS A 97 0.36 27.60 -10.04
N ILE A 98 0.23 27.57 -11.36
CA ILE A 98 1.25 27.04 -12.26
C ILE A 98 2.25 28.14 -12.61
N LEU A 99 3.54 27.86 -12.39
CA LEU A 99 4.64 28.77 -12.67
C LEU A 99 5.56 28.15 -13.72
N LEU A 100 6.04 28.97 -14.66
CA LEU A 100 7.16 28.58 -15.52
C LEU A 100 8.44 28.51 -14.68
N THR A 101 9.22 27.46 -14.88
CA THR A 101 10.56 27.36 -14.29
C THR A 101 11.54 28.27 -15.03
N ALA A 102 12.75 28.43 -14.49
CA ALA A 102 13.83 29.14 -15.19
C ALA A 102 14.09 28.57 -16.59
N PHE A 103 14.03 27.24 -16.74
CA PHE A 103 14.14 26.57 -18.03
C PHE A 103 12.97 26.92 -18.96
N GLY A 104 11.74 26.91 -18.43
CA GLY A 104 10.53 27.27 -19.17
C GLY A 104 10.58 28.70 -19.71
N VAL A 105 11.01 29.65 -18.88
CA VAL A 105 11.17 31.06 -19.26
C VAL A 105 12.27 31.23 -20.29
N LYS A 106 13.46 30.63 -20.07
CA LYS A 106 14.63 30.76 -20.96
C LYS A 106 14.33 30.34 -22.40
N HIS A 107 13.44 29.37 -22.60
CA HIS A 107 13.12 28.80 -23.90
C HIS A 107 11.73 29.23 -24.43
N ASP A 108 11.17 30.31 -23.86
CA ASP A 108 9.92 30.95 -24.29
C ASP A 108 8.77 29.94 -24.46
N TYR A 109 8.57 29.11 -23.43
CA TYR A 109 7.45 28.17 -23.41
C TYR A 109 6.14 28.90 -23.16
N LYS A 110 5.15 28.63 -24.02
CA LYS A 110 3.75 28.99 -23.81
C LYS A 110 3.01 27.75 -23.32
N CYS A 111 2.36 27.87 -22.18
CA CYS A 111 1.71 26.76 -21.52
C CYS A 111 0.25 27.05 -21.22
N ASP A 112 -0.54 25.99 -21.30
CA ASP A 112 -1.89 25.91 -20.77
C ASP A 112 -1.93 24.87 -19.66
N ALA A 113 -2.92 24.97 -18.77
CA ALA A 113 -3.19 24.03 -17.70
C ALA A 113 -4.68 23.67 -17.63
N ARG A 114 -4.98 22.52 -17.04
CA ARG A 114 -6.34 22.09 -16.75
C ARG A 114 -6.38 21.21 -15.51
N CYS A 115 -7.55 21.12 -14.89
CA CYS A 115 -7.80 20.15 -13.85
C CYS A 115 -8.08 18.75 -14.41
N VAL A 116 -7.58 17.74 -13.69
CA VAL A 116 -7.85 16.32 -13.92
C VAL A 116 -8.61 15.79 -12.71
N TRP A 117 -9.89 15.46 -12.91
CA TRP A 117 -10.78 15.03 -11.85
C TRP A 117 -10.91 13.50 -11.83
N PRO A 118 -10.81 12.86 -10.66
CA PRO A 118 -11.05 11.43 -10.55
C PRO A 118 -12.52 11.12 -10.88
N LYS A 119 -12.75 9.96 -11.48
CA LYS A 119 -14.09 9.45 -11.80
C LYS A 119 -14.10 7.94 -11.58
N GLY A 120 -14.29 7.52 -10.34
CA GLY A 120 -14.05 6.12 -9.99
C GLY A 120 -12.60 5.73 -10.27
N ASP A 121 -12.36 4.51 -10.76
CA ASP A 121 -11.02 4.00 -11.06
C ASP A 121 -10.53 4.24 -12.50
N TYR A 122 -11.39 4.69 -13.42
CA TYR A 122 -11.00 4.81 -14.84
C TYR A 122 -11.55 6.07 -15.48
N ASN A 123 -10.90 6.50 -16.57
CA ASN A 123 -11.37 7.59 -17.42
C ASN A 123 -11.63 8.90 -16.63
N PRO A 124 -10.57 9.48 -16.03
CA PRO A 124 -10.69 10.74 -15.30
C PRO A 124 -11.31 11.83 -16.17
N ARG A 125 -12.14 12.68 -15.58
CA ARG A 125 -12.76 13.82 -16.28
C ARG A 125 -11.73 14.93 -16.43
N LEU A 126 -11.55 15.42 -17.65
CA LEU A 126 -10.58 16.46 -17.98
C LEU A 126 -11.32 17.75 -18.27
N ASP A 127 -10.92 18.84 -17.62
CA ASP A 127 -11.43 20.16 -17.96
C ASP A 127 -10.81 20.68 -19.27
N GLU A 128 -11.29 21.81 -19.76
CA GLU A 128 -10.67 22.52 -20.89
C GLU A 128 -9.33 23.14 -20.47
N PHE A 129 -8.45 23.33 -21.45
CA PHE A 129 -7.17 23.98 -21.22
C PHE A 129 -7.36 25.49 -21.12
N GLU A 130 -6.78 26.07 -20.06
CA GLU A 130 -6.73 27.50 -19.83
C GLU A 130 -5.28 27.99 -19.74
N ASN A 131 -5.05 29.25 -20.05
CA ASN A 131 -3.72 29.82 -19.95
C ASN A 131 -3.19 29.78 -18.51
N ILE A 132 -1.92 29.38 -18.31
CA ILE A 132 -1.36 29.22 -16.96
C ILE A 132 -1.35 30.51 -16.11
N PHE A 133 -1.39 31.70 -16.72
CA PHE A 133 -1.38 32.97 -16.00
C PHE A 133 -2.76 33.33 -15.43
N THR A 134 -3.84 32.79 -16.01
CA THR A 134 -5.22 32.99 -15.55
C THR A 134 -5.74 31.78 -14.77
N PHE A 135 -5.22 30.60 -15.08
CA PHE A 135 -5.62 29.35 -14.45
C PHE A 135 -5.24 29.30 -12.97
N LYS A 136 -6.20 28.86 -12.14
CA LYS A 136 -5.97 28.54 -10.73
C LYS A 136 -6.45 27.12 -10.48
N ALA A 137 -5.54 26.25 -10.07
CA ALA A 137 -5.85 24.87 -9.76
C ALA A 137 -6.69 24.77 -8.47
N ILE A 138 -7.90 24.26 -8.63
CA ILE A 138 -8.85 23.93 -7.54
C ILE A 138 -9.01 22.42 -7.33
N CYS A 139 -8.14 21.65 -7.98
CA CYS A 139 -8.11 20.20 -8.02
C CYS A 139 -6.74 19.69 -7.55
N ASP A 140 -6.71 18.41 -7.18
CA ASP A 140 -5.50 17.75 -6.70
C ASP A 140 -4.51 17.46 -7.84
N VAL A 141 -4.99 17.08 -9.03
CA VAL A 141 -4.15 16.75 -10.18
C VAL A 141 -4.32 17.79 -11.28
N VAL A 142 -3.21 18.36 -11.72
CA VAL A 142 -3.17 19.37 -12.79
C VAL A 142 -2.34 18.85 -13.94
N GLU A 143 -2.91 18.91 -15.14
CA GLU A 143 -2.18 18.65 -16.38
C GLU A 143 -1.78 19.97 -17.02
N THR A 144 -0.51 20.09 -17.42
CA THR A 144 -0.01 21.22 -18.21
C THR A 144 0.45 20.75 -19.57
N ARG A 145 0.25 21.61 -20.57
CA ARG A 145 0.73 21.40 -21.94
C ARG A 145 1.48 22.64 -22.39
N CYS A 146 2.73 22.45 -22.78
CA CYS A 146 3.64 23.53 -23.13
C CYS A 146 4.19 23.35 -24.54
N GLN A 147 4.39 24.46 -25.25
CA GLN A 147 5.04 24.48 -26.55
C GLN A 147 6.09 25.59 -26.56
N SER A 148 7.30 25.25 -27.00
CA SER A 148 8.38 26.24 -27.16
C SER A 148 8.29 26.90 -28.53
N SER A 149 8.51 28.21 -28.58
CA SER A 149 8.74 28.93 -29.83
C SER A 149 10.14 28.64 -30.42
N THR A 150 11.09 28.21 -29.59
CA THR A 150 12.51 28.07 -29.91
C THR A 150 12.87 26.68 -30.47
N PHE A 151 12.31 25.60 -29.91
CA PHE A 151 12.64 24.22 -30.30
C PHE A 151 11.65 23.58 -31.30
N GLY A 152 10.83 24.38 -31.98
CA GLY A 152 9.79 23.89 -32.90
C GLY A 152 8.55 23.36 -32.18
N SER A 153 7.65 22.69 -32.91
CA SER A 153 6.31 22.25 -32.46
C SER A 153 6.28 21.15 -31.38
N ALA A 154 7.39 20.85 -30.72
CA ALA A 154 7.45 19.85 -29.66
C ALA A 154 6.53 20.25 -28.50
N LYS A 155 5.53 19.39 -28.24
CA LYS A 155 4.59 19.55 -27.13
C LYS A 155 5.16 18.81 -25.92
N HIS A 156 5.32 19.52 -24.81
CA HIS A 156 5.65 18.93 -23.52
C HIS A 156 4.38 18.82 -22.68
N GLY A 157 4.19 17.68 -22.03
CA GLY A 157 3.09 17.44 -21.10
C GLY A 157 3.64 17.19 -19.71
N MET A 158 3.07 17.79 -18.67
CA MET A 158 3.46 17.53 -17.29
C MET A 158 2.23 17.35 -16.42
N LEU A 159 2.32 16.42 -15.48
CA LEU A 159 1.36 16.29 -14.39
C LEU A 159 1.96 16.84 -13.11
N HIS A 160 1.15 17.59 -12.38
CA HIS A 160 1.45 18.07 -11.04
C HIS A 160 0.41 17.54 -10.08
N SER A 161 0.81 17.25 -8.86
CA SER A 161 -0.10 16.86 -7.77
C SER A 161 0.00 17.83 -6.60
N GLN A 162 -1.14 18.12 -5.99
CA GLN A 162 -1.28 18.86 -4.74
C GLN A 162 -2.46 18.31 -3.94
N ILE A 163 -2.57 18.71 -2.68
CA ILE A 163 -3.77 18.45 -1.87
C ILE A 163 -4.53 19.76 -1.69
N VAL A 164 -5.69 19.85 -2.32
CA VAL A 164 -6.59 20.99 -2.15
C VAL A 164 -7.55 20.68 -1.02
N GLU A 165 -7.34 21.31 0.14
CA GLU A 165 -8.26 21.18 1.27
C GLU A 165 -9.68 21.57 0.85
N LYS A 166 -10.62 20.64 1.02
CA LYS A 166 -12.02 20.79 0.61
C LYS A 166 -12.93 20.13 1.63
N GLU A 167 -14.23 20.41 1.59
CA GLU A 167 -15.21 19.61 2.34
C GLU A 167 -15.36 18.21 1.71
N ASP A 168 -15.85 17.25 2.49
CA ASP A 168 -16.21 15.95 1.90
C ASP A 168 -17.50 16.07 1.06
N ASP A 169 -17.59 15.22 0.03
CA ASP A 169 -18.80 14.97 -0.73
C ASP A 169 -19.37 13.60 -0.32
N MET A 170 -20.69 13.44 -0.37
CA MET A 170 -21.37 12.19 -0.02
C MET A 170 -21.62 11.30 -1.25
N ASP A 171 -20.89 11.50 -2.36
CA ASP A 171 -21.09 10.72 -3.59
C ASP A 171 -20.13 9.53 -3.70
N TYR A 172 -20.23 8.60 -2.77
CA TYR A 172 -19.50 7.33 -2.76
C TYR A 172 -20.41 6.18 -2.31
N SER A 173 -19.97 4.92 -2.47
CA SER A 173 -20.64 3.66 -2.03
C SER A 173 -21.98 3.83 -1.33
N THR A 174 -23.12 3.39 -1.84
CA THR A 174 -24.47 3.56 -1.24
C THR A 174 -24.95 4.98 -0.82
N HIS A 175 -24.08 5.93 -0.47
CA HIS A 175 -24.41 7.30 -0.12
C HIS A 175 -24.86 8.10 -1.33
N LYS A 176 -25.64 9.16 -1.07
CA LYS A 176 -26.09 10.13 -2.07
C LYS A 176 -25.59 11.52 -1.67
N LEU A 177 -25.44 12.42 -2.65
CA LEU A 177 -25.08 13.82 -2.42
C LEU A 177 -25.97 14.56 -1.41
N THR A 178 -27.20 14.09 -1.21
CA THR A 178 -28.17 14.66 -0.27
C THR A 178 -28.04 14.16 1.16
N ASP A 179 -27.24 13.12 1.39
CA ASP A 179 -27.08 12.54 2.72
C ASP A 179 -26.36 13.51 3.66
N PRO A 180 -26.65 13.47 4.97
CA PRO A 180 -25.96 14.31 5.94
C PRO A 180 -24.46 14.04 5.94
N LYS A 181 -23.66 15.11 5.80
CA LYS A 181 -22.20 15.01 5.90
C LYS A 181 -21.79 14.75 7.35
N PRO A 182 -20.91 13.77 7.63
CA PRO A 182 -20.32 13.64 8.95
C PRO A 182 -19.45 14.87 9.24
N PRO A 183 -19.43 15.38 10.48
CA PRO A 183 -18.49 16.43 10.85
C PRO A 183 -17.04 15.90 10.78
N PRO A 184 -16.04 16.74 10.46
CA PRO A 184 -14.66 16.31 10.52
C PRO A 184 -14.27 15.82 11.91
N SER A 185 -13.60 14.67 11.97
CA SER A 185 -13.03 14.12 13.21
C SER A 185 -11.71 14.80 13.54
N SER A 186 -11.41 14.91 14.83
CA SER A 186 -10.12 15.44 15.31
C SER A 186 -9.13 14.32 15.63
N GLU A 187 -7.83 14.59 15.44
CA GLU A 187 -6.76 13.63 15.78
C GLU A 187 -6.77 13.24 17.26
N ASP A 188 -7.21 14.15 18.14
CA ASP A 188 -7.36 13.88 19.58
C ASP A 188 -8.49 12.88 19.89
N GLU A 189 -9.60 12.93 19.13
CA GLU A 189 -10.70 11.97 19.30
C GLU A 189 -10.35 10.62 18.67
N ARG A 190 -9.82 10.69 17.44
CA ARG A 190 -9.55 9.54 16.59
C ARG A 190 -8.22 9.68 15.86
N PRO A 191 -7.26 8.77 16.12
CA PRO A 191 -5.96 8.83 15.49
C PRO A 191 -6.02 8.70 13.97
N SER A 192 -5.08 9.36 13.30
CA SER A 192 -4.85 9.20 11.86
C SER A 192 -4.28 7.81 11.55
N VAL A 193 -4.66 7.24 10.41
CA VAL A 193 -4.29 5.91 9.96
C VAL A 193 -3.70 5.98 8.56
N TYR A 194 -2.47 5.50 8.40
CA TYR A 194 -1.81 5.48 7.10
C TYR A 194 -1.38 4.06 6.73
N VAL A 195 -1.65 3.65 5.51
CA VAL A 195 -1.27 2.33 4.99
C VAL A 195 -0.30 2.50 3.82
N LEU A 196 0.94 2.08 3.99
CA LEU A 196 1.93 2.04 2.91
C LEU A 196 2.00 0.61 2.38
N ILE A 197 1.82 0.38 1.09
CA ILE A 197 1.87 -0.96 0.49
C ILE A 197 3.04 -1.02 -0.49
N LEU A 198 4.00 -1.89 -0.23
CA LEU A 198 5.08 -2.20 -1.17
C LEU A 198 4.72 -3.46 -1.96
N ASP A 199 4.44 -3.31 -3.25
CA ASP A 199 4.17 -4.45 -4.12
C ASP A 199 5.46 -5.23 -4.38
N SER A 200 5.29 -6.49 -4.75
CA SER A 200 6.35 -7.48 -4.96
C SER A 200 7.40 -7.66 -3.85
N THR A 201 7.21 -7.11 -2.66
CA THR A 201 8.25 -7.00 -1.65
C THR A 201 8.13 -8.08 -0.58
N GLY A 202 9.29 -8.62 -0.18
CA GLY A 202 9.40 -9.60 0.88
C GLY A 202 9.87 -9.13 2.25
N MET A 203 9.60 -9.90 3.32
CA MET A 203 10.10 -9.58 4.68
C MET A 203 11.63 -9.56 4.72
N ALA A 204 12.27 -10.64 4.27
CA ALA A 204 13.73 -10.71 4.18
C ALA A 204 14.29 -9.64 3.24
N GLN A 205 13.60 -9.36 2.13
CA GLN A 205 14.00 -8.32 1.18
C GLN A 205 13.91 -6.91 1.80
N PHE A 206 12.79 -6.57 2.46
CA PHE A 206 12.58 -5.30 3.13
C PHE A 206 13.61 -5.09 4.24
N THR A 207 13.80 -6.09 5.11
CA THR A 207 14.78 -6.04 6.20
C THR A 207 16.20 -5.75 5.68
N ARG A 208 16.55 -6.35 4.53
CA ARG A 208 17.86 -6.17 3.90
C ARG A 208 18.01 -4.84 3.16
N GLN A 209 16.99 -4.43 2.39
CA GLN A 209 17.10 -3.35 1.41
C GLN A 209 16.59 -2.00 1.93
N MET A 210 15.73 -2.01 2.94
CA MET A 210 15.16 -0.84 3.60
C MET A 210 15.68 -0.71 5.03
N HIS A 211 16.97 -0.97 5.25
CA HIS A 211 17.54 -1.12 6.59
C HIS A 211 17.35 0.14 7.46
N ARG A 212 17.58 1.34 6.93
CA ARG A 212 17.40 2.58 7.71
C ARG A 212 15.94 2.79 8.10
N THR A 213 15.03 2.55 7.16
CA THR A 213 13.59 2.63 7.37
C THR A 213 13.13 1.58 8.39
N HIS A 214 13.60 0.34 8.26
CA HIS A 214 13.29 -0.75 9.19
C HIS A 214 13.75 -0.41 10.60
N THR A 215 15.02 -0.04 10.79
CA THR A 215 15.57 0.38 12.08
C THR A 215 14.81 1.58 12.65
N GLN A 216 14.42 2.55 11.82
CA GLN A 216 13.61 3.66 12.27
C GLN A 216 12.24 3.22 12.80
N LEU A 217 11.57 2.31 12.11
CA LEU A 217 10.28 1.79 12.53
C LEU A 217 10.42 0.99 13.84
N THR A 218 11.35 0.02 13.89
CA THR A 218 11.50 -0.88 15.05
C THR A 218 12.07 -0.17 16.27
N ASP A 219 13.17 0.54 16.10
CA ASP A 219 14.02 0.95 17.23
C ASP A 219 13.66 2.34 17.73
N PHE A 220 13.00 3.16 16.90
CA PHE A 220 12.67 4.54 17.26
C PHE A 220 11.18 4.81 17.36
N TYR A 221 10.34 4.07 16.62
CA TYR A 221 8.89 4.30 16.54
C TYR A 221 8.09 3.17 17.18
N ASP A 222 8.75 2.26 17.90
CA ASP A 222 8.17 1.10 18.60
C ASP A 222 7.24 0.26 17.71
N ALA A 223 7.53 0.24 16.41
CA ALA A 223 6.70 -0.46 15.45
C ALA A 223 6.88 -1.97 15.65
N ILE A 224 5.78 -2.70 15.67
CA ILE A 224 5.78 -4.15 15.89
C ILE A 224 5.85 -4.88 14.56
N PRO A 225 6.91 -5.67 14.29
CA PRO A 225 6.98 -6.49 13.10
C PRO A 225 6.07 -7.72 13.25
N PHE A 226 5.14 -7.91 12.32
CA PHE A 226 4.34 -9.14 12.24
C PHE A 226 5.06 -10.18 11.40
N TYR A 227 5.91 -10.99 12.05
CA TYR A 227 6.55 -12.13 11.40
C TYR A 227 5.52 -13.18 10.96
N TYR A 228 5.82 -13.86 9.86
CA TYR A 228 4.97 -14.92 9.29
C TYR A 228 3.54 -14.49 8.94
N PHE A 229 3.28 -13.19 8.75
CA PHE A 229 2.00 -12.74 8.24
C PHE A 229 1.82 -13.19 6.79
N ASN A 230 0.78 -14.00 6.58
CA ASN A 230 0.50 -14.65 5.30
C ASN A 230 -0.37 -13.78 4.41
N LYS A 231 -0.11 -13.88 3.10
CA LYS A 231 -0.96 -13.31 2.07
C LYS A 231 -2.09 -14.29 1.74
N VAL A 232 -3.23 -13.78 1.32
CA VAL A 232 -4.40 -14.58 0.90
C VAL A 232 -4.10 -15.36 -0.39
N GLN A 233 -3.34 -14.77 -1.31
CA GLN A 233 -3.03 -15.43 -2.59
C GLN A 233 -1.75 -14.89 -3.24
N TYR A 234 -1.30 -15.47 -4.36
CA TYR A 234 -0.07 -15.08 -5.04
C TYR A 234 -0.10 -13.66 -5.63
N ASN A 235 -1.22 -13.22 -6.22
CA ASN A 235 -1.34 -11.92 -6.91
C ASN A 235 -1.70 -10.73 -6.00
N SER A 236 -1.39 -9.50 -6.42
CA SER A 236 -1.72 -8.25 -5.73
C SER A 236 -3.22 -8.10 -5.47
N ARG A 237 -4.06 -8.32 -6.50
CA ARG A 237 -5.51 -8.13 -6.43
C ARG A 237 -6.23 -8.92 -5.34
N PRO A 238 -6.14 -10.27 -5.24
CA PRO A 238 -6.84 -11.00 -4.18
C PRO A 238 -6.39 -10.61 -2.78
N ASN A 239 -5.14 -10.18 -2.61
CA ASN A 239 -4.67 -9.67 -1.33
C ASN A 239 -5.21 -8.27 -1.01
N GLY A 240 -5.19 -7.36 -1.99
CA GLY A 240 -5.80 -6.03 -1.86
C GLY A 240 -7.29 -6.14 -1.59
N PHE A 241 -7.99 -7.03 -2.28
CA PHE A 241 -9.42 -7.29 -2.11
C PHE A 241 -9.73 -7.75 -0.69
N ALA A 242 -8.98 -8.73 -0.16
CA ALA A 242 -9.13 -9.17 1.22
C ALA A 242 -8.82 -8.07 2.23
N PHE A 243 -7.74 -7.33 2.02
CA PHE A 243 -7.30 -6.28 2.92
C PHE A 243 -8.28 -5.09 2.97
N PHE A 244 -8.68 -4.59 1.81
CA PHE A 244 -9.48 -3.37 1.71
C PHE A 244 -10.99 -3.60 1.81
N LEU A 245 -11.51 -4.76 1.40
CA LEU A 245 -12.95 -5.07 1.44
C LEU A 245 -13.32 -6.06 2.56
N GLY A 246 -12.34 -6.74 3.18
CA GLY A 246 -12.61 -7.79 4.17
C GLY A 246 -13.36 -8.98 3.57
N ARG A 247 -13.04 -9.33 2.32
CA ARG A 247 -13.69 -10.40 1.54
C ARG A 247 -12.64 -11.25 0.84
N GLN A 248 -12.79 -12.56 0.83
CA GLN A 248 -11.87 -13.44 0.13
C GLN A 248 -12.41 -13.90 -1.24
N LEU A 249 -11.57 -13.82 -2.28
CA LEU A 249 -11.89 -14.23 -3.66
C LEU A 249 -11.63 -15.71 -3.94
N HIS A 250 -10.80 -16.34 -3.10
CA HIS A 250 -10.33 -17.69 -3.30
C HIS A 250 -10.57 -18.51 -2.05
N LYS A 251 -10.70 -19.81 -2.24
CA LYS A 251 -10.72 -20.75 -1.13
C LYS A 251 -9.38 -20.71 -0.41
N LEU A 252 -9.42 -20.82 0.91
CA LEU A 252 -8.25 -20.89 1.76
C LEU A 252 -8.22 -22.20 2.53
N GLN A 253 -7.05 -22.56 3.03
CA GLN A 253 -6.90 -23.66 3.98
C GLN A 253 -6.07 -23.14 5.15
N LYS A 254 -6.45 -23.51 6.38
CA LYS A 254 -5.68 -23.16 7.57
C LYS A 254 -4.34 -23.90 7.59
N ASN A 255 -4.32 -25.14 7.11
CA ASN A 255 -3.14 -25.98 6.92
C ASN A 255 -3.45 -27.09 5.86
N PRO A 256 -2.46 -27.86 5.39
CA PRO A 256 -2.64 -28.90 4.37
C PRO A 256 -3.64 -30.02 4.71
N TYR A 257 -4.05 -30.12 5.98
CA TYR A 257 -4.95 -31.15 6.50
C TYR A 257 -6.33 -30.60 6.89
N SER A 258 -6.52 -29.28 6.85
CA SER A 258 -7.79 -28.63 7.21
C SER A 258 -8.75 -28.58 6.03
N PRO A 259 -10.06 -28.69 6.25
CA PRO A 259 -11.06 -28.40 5.21
C PRO A 259 -10.87 -27.01 4.59
N GLU A 260 -11.25 -26.88 3.33
CA GLU A 260 -11.23 -25.59 2.64
C GLU A 260 -12.24 -24.62 3.27
N ILE A 261 -11.78 -23.39 3.51
CA ILE A 261 -12.62 -22.24 3.79
C ILE A 261 -13.13 -21.73 2.43
N PRO A 262 -14.46 -21.72 2.18
CA PRO A 262 -15.02 -21.33 0.89
C PRO A 262 -14.87 -19.83 0.64
N ALA A 263 -14.71 -19.42 -0.62
CA ALA A 263 -14.61 -18.00 -0.98
C ALA A 263 -15.86 -17.20 -0.54
N ASP A 264 -15.68 -15.95 -0.10
CA ASP A 264 -16.80 -15.07 0.27
C ASP A 264 -17.52 -14.53 -0.97
N VAL A 265 -16.76 -14.30 -2.04
CA VAL A 265 -17.21 -13.71 -3.30
C VAL A 265 -16.62 -14.56 -4.44
N SER A 266 -17.44 -14.86 -5.45
CA SER A 266 -16.95 -15.57 -6.64
C SER A 266 -16.00 -14.70 -7.46
N VAL A 267 -15.11 -15.31 -8.24
CA VAL A 267 -14.20 -14.55 -9.12
C VAL A 267 -15.01 -13.75 -10.15
N GLU A 268 -16.10 -14.31 -10.65
CA GLU A 268 -17.00 -13.69 -11.61
C GLU A 268 -17.73 -12.48 -10.99
N GLU A 269 -18.25 -12.62 -9.77
CA GLU A 269 -18.89 -11.52 -9.06
C GLU A 269 -17.91 -10.39 -8.75
N SER A 270 -16.64 -10.73 -8.47
CA SER A 270 -15.58 -9.75 -8.21
C SER A 270 -15.28 -8.82 -9.39
N TYR A 271 -15.75 -9.14 -10.59
CA TYR A 271 -15.59 -8.33 -11.80
C TYR A 271 -16.63 -7.22 -11.93
N ASN A 272 -17.70 -7.28 -11.14
CA ASN A 272 -18.69 -6.20 -11.04
C ASN A 272 -18.08 -4.95 -10.37
N PRO A 273 -18.77 -3.79 -10.41
CA PRO A 273 -18.30 -2.59 -9.74
C PRO A 273 -18.13 -2.81 -8.24
N LEU A 274 -17.00 -2.38 -7.69
CA LEU A 274 -16.62 -2.55 -6.28
C LEU A 274 -17.55 -1.80 -5.32
N ASP A 275 -18.26 -0.78 -5.80
CA ASP A 275 -19.24 -0.01 -5.02
C ASP A 275 -20.28 -0.88 -4.29
N GLY A 276 -20.61 -2.07 -4.83
CA GLY A 276 -21.66 -2.95 -4.30
C GLY A 276 -21.17 -4.28 -3.72
N ILE A 277 -19.89 -4.61 -3.83
CA ILE A 277 -19.38 -5.97 -3.52
C ILE A 277 -18.96 -6.10 -2.04
N GLY A 278 -18.60 -5.00 -1.39
CA GLY A 278 -18.15 -5.04 0.00
C GLY A 278 -18.01 -3.68 0.63
N SER A 279 -17.74 -3.67 1.94
CA SER A 279 -17.49 -2.44 2.68
C SER A 279 -16.02 -2.09 2.58
N PHE A 280 -15.67 -1.31 1.56
CA PHE A 280 -14.34 -0.74 1.43
C PHE A 280 -13.97 0.07 2.66
N VAL A 281 -12.82 -0.25 3.25
CA VAL A 281 -12.35 0.35 4.51
C VAL A 281 -12.29 1.88 4.45
N GLY A 282 -11.96 2.45 3.28
CA GLY A 282 -11.95 3.90 3.09
C GLY A 282 -13.32 4.55 3.29
N HIS A 283 -14.41 3.90 2.90
CA HIS A 283 -15.77 4.41 3.15
C HIS A 283 -16.06 4.49 4.65
N LYS A 284 -15.66 3.48 5.43
CA LYS A 284 -15.85 3.49 6.90
C LYS A 284 -15.13 4.66 7.57
N PHE A 285 -13.95 5.03 7.08
CA PHE A 285 -13.22 6.20 7.58
C PHE A 285 -13.90 7.52 7.17
N ARG A 286 -14.39 7.63 5.94
CA ARG A 286 -15.19 8.80 5.51
C ARG A 286 -16.43 8.97 6.38
N ASP A 287 -17.17 7.89 6.62
CA ASP A 287 -18.37 7.89 7.47
C ASP A 287 -18.06 8.31 8.91
N ALA A 288 -16.83 8.07 9.37
CA ALA A 288 -16.33 8.48 10.67
C ALA A 288 -15.74 9.90 10.69
N GLY A 289 -15.88 10.69 9.61
CA GLY A 289 -15.43 12.07 9.54
C GLY A 289 -13.94 12.25 9.21
N TYR A 290 -13.26 11.22 8.72
CA TYR A 290 -11.84 11.33 8.33
C TYR A 290 -11.70 11.98 6.96
N HIS A 291 -10.64 12.75 6.77
CA HIS A 291 -10.15 13.05 5.42
C HIS A 291 -9.50 11.81 4.83
N THR A 292 -9.88 11.43 3.61
CA THR A 292 -9.41 10.18 3.03
C THR A 292 -8.60 10.38 1.76
N MET A 293 -7.53 9.59 1.62
CA MET A 293 -6.64 9.61 0.47
C MET A 293 -6.29 8.20 -0.01
N GLY A 294 -6.24 8.00 -1.33
CA GLY A 294 -5.69 6.79 -1.95
C GLY A 294 -4.80 7.13 -3.13
N ALA A 295 -3.65 6.46 -3.21
CA ALA A 295 -2.72 6.59 -4.33
C ALA A 295 -2.09 5.26 -4.72
N GLU A 296 -2.01 5.00 -6.03
CA GLU A 296 -1.22 3.93 -6.64
C GLU A 296 -0.27 4.57 -7.66
N ASP A 297 1.01 4.22 -7.66
CA ASP A 297 2.02 4.82 -8.56
C ASP A 297 1.97 4.26 -10.00
N TRP A 298 1.19 3.21 -10.20
CA TRP A 298 0.87 2.61 -11.48
C TRP A 298 -0.65 2.49 -11.58
N ALA A 299 -1.23 2.65 -12.78
CA ALA A 299 -2.67 2.55 -13.07
C ALA A 299 -3.35 1.48 -12.18
N PRO A 300 -4.58 1.68 -11.68
CA PRO A 300 -5.07 1.03 -10.45
C PRO A 300 -5.06 -0.52 -10.49
N PHE A 301 -3.90 -1.12 -10.30
CA PHE A 301 -3.67 -2.57 -10.42
C PHE A 301 -4.05 -3.28 -9.13
N GLY A 302 -4.04 -2.57 -8.00
CA GLY A 302 -4.32 -3.10 -6.68
C GLY A 302 -5.73 -3.68 -6.56
N LEU A 303 -6.75 -2.92 -6.94
CA LEU A 303 -8.16 -3.34 -6.85
C LEU A 303 -8.87 -3.44 -8.21
N ALA A 304 -8.47 -2.63 -9.19
CA ALA A 304 -9.14 -2.47 -10.48
C ALA A 304 -8.22 -2.84 -11.66
N ARG A 305 -7.61 -4.03 -11.62
CA ARG A 305 -6.81 -4.50 -12.76
C ARG A 305 -7.67 -4.62 -14.04
N SER A 306 -7.05 -4.42 -15.21
CA SER A 306 -7.65 -4.63 -16.54
C SER A 306 -8.55 -5.87 -16.60
N GLY A 307 -9.81 -5.65 -17.01
CA GLY A 307 -10.89 -6.65 -17.06
C GLY A 307 -11.93 -6.53 -15.92
N ASN A 308 -11.63 -5.75 -14.88
CA ASN A 308 -12.55 -5.47 -13.77
C ASN A 308 -13.15 -4.06 -13.90
N LEU A 309 -14.32 -3.82 -13.32
CA LEU A 309 -14.96 -2.50 -13.38
C LEU A 309 -14.45 -1.52 -12.32
N GLY A 310 -13.77 -1.99 -11.27
CA GLY A 310 -13.27 -1.12 -10.20
C GLY A 310 -14.40 -0.37 -9.49
N PHE A 311 -14.09 0.75 -8.86
CA PHE A 311 -15.07 1.70 -8.36
C PHE A 311 -15.62 2.56 -9.51
N ASN A 312 -16.95 2.68 -9.59
CA ASN A 312 -17.64 3.59 -10.50
C ASN A 312 -17.66 5.03 -9.96
N ARG A 313 -17.80 5.17 -8.64
CA ARG A 313 -17.74 6.46 -7.95
C ARG A 313 -16.44 6.60 -7.20
N THR A 314 -15.94 7.83 -7.11
CA THR A 314 -14.64 8.08 -6.49
C THR A 314 -14.68 7.66 -5.01
N PRO A 315 -13.93 6.61 -4.60
CA PRO A 315 -14.14 5.98 -3.30
C PRO A 315 -13.60 6.83 -2.14
N LEU A 316 -12.66 7.73 -2.42
CA LEU A 316 -11.92 8.52 -1.43
C LEU A 316 -11.98 10.00 -1.79
N LYS A 317 -11.91 10.85 -0.78
CA LYS A 317 -11.98 12.31 -0.96
C LYS A 317 -10.84 12.85 -1.84
N HIS A 318 -9.63 12.35 -1.62
CA HIS A 318 -8.44 12.63 -2.41
C HIS A 318 -8.01 11.36 -3.14
N TYR A 319 -8.10 11.35 -4.47
CA TYR A 319 -7.85 10.14 -5.24
C TYR A 319 -6.90 10.38 -6.41
N TYR A 320 -5.74 9.72 -6.35
CA TYR A 320 -4.60 9.97 -7.25
C TYR A 320 -4.80 9.42 -8.67
N VAL A 321 -5.84 8.62 -8.92
CA VAL A 321 -6.06 7.91 -10.17
C VAL A 321 -5.97 8.79 -11.42
N GLY A 322 -6.35 10.06 -11.32
CA GLY A 322 -6.19 11.03 -12.41
C GLY A 322 -4.74 11.19 -12.86
N PHE A 323 -3.78 11.18 -11.94
CA PHE A 323 -2.36 11.19 -12.26
C PHE A 323 -1.95 9.83 -12.85
N ALA A 324 -2.27 8.73 -12.17
CA ALA A 324 -1.87 7.38 -12.54
C ALA A 324 -2.37 6.97 -13.95
N GLU A 325 -3.56 7.41 -14.35
CA GLU A 325 -4.09 7.16 -15.70
C GLU A 325 -3.47 8.09 -16.76
N ARG A 326 -3.25 9.36 -16.43
CA ARG A 326 -2.73 10.35 -17.39
C ARG A 326 -1.23 10.18 -17.66
N GLN A 327 -0.46 9.64 -16.71
CA GLN A 327 0.99 9.47 -16.83
C GLN A 327 1.40 8.59 -18.01
N GLU A 328 0.53 7.69 -18.47
CA GLU A 328 0.79 6.77 -19.59
C GLU A 328 0.44 7.37 -20.97
N THR A 329 0.01 8.63 -21.02
CA THR A 329 -0.46 9.26 -22.26
C THR A 329 0.54 10.25 -22.84
N GLU A 330 0.67 10.33 -24.16
CA GLU A 330 1.54 11.31 -24.80
C GLU A 330 0.93 12.72 -24.83
N PRO A 331 1.73 13.80 -24.68
CA PRO A 331 3.19 13.82 -24.53
C PRO A 331 3.71 13.69 -23.07
N ILE A 332 2.82 13.37 -22.11
CA ILE A 332 3.15 13.32 -20.67
C ILE A 332 4.12 12.17 -20.39
N LYS A 333 3.83 10.98 -20.91
CA LYS A 333 4.67 9.78 -20.73
C LYS A 333 6.11 10.05 -21.13
N SER A 334 6.32 10.49 -22.37
CA SER A 334 7.66 10.85 -22.86
C SER A 334 8.34 11.92 -21.99
N THR A 335 7.58 12.89 -21.49
CA THR A 335 8.14 13.92 -20.60
C THR A 335 8.56 13.32 -19.26
N LEU A 336 7.71 12.54 -18.59
CA LEU A 336 8.02 11.91 -17.29
C LEU A 336 9.22 10.96 -17.40
N ASP A 337 9.26 10.11 -18.43
CA ASP A 337 10.37 9.19 -18.70
C ASP A 337 11.71 9.95 -18.85
N SER A 338 11.65 11.17 -19.41
CA SER A 338 12.82 12.01 -19.66
C SER A 338 13.34 12.79 -18.43
N LEU A 339 12.55 12.91 -17.37
CA LEU A 339 12.94 13.60 -16.13
C LEU A 339 13.88 12.77 -15.25
N CYS A 340 13.94 11.45 -15.48
CA CYS A 340 14.61 10.52 -14.57
C CYS A 340 14.06 10.55 -13.13
N ILE A 341 12.77 10.86 -12.94
CA ILE A 341 12.10 10.81 -11.65
C ILE A 341 11.20 9.57 -11.65
N PRO A 342 11.41 8.59 -10.75
CA PRO A 342 10.54 7.42 -10.67
C PRO A 342 9.08 7.79 -10.38
N LEU A 343 8.13 7.04 -10.93
CA LEU A 343 6.70 7.28 -10.73
C LEU A 343 6.29 7.22 -9.26
N TYR A 344 6.89 6.32 -8.47
CA TYR A 344 6.64 6.24 -7.03
C TYR A 344 6.96 7.54 -6.30
N ASN A 345 7.94 8.34 -6.74
CA ASN A 345 8.24 9.63 -6.12
C ASN A 345 7.06 10.61 -6.25
N HIS A 346 6.32 10.58 -7.36
CA HIS A 346 5.18 11.47 -7.59
C HIS A 346 4.00 11.09 -6.67
N ALA A 347 3.69 9.80 -6.55
CA ALA A 347 2.65 9.30 -5.65
C ALA A 347 3.05 9.51 -4.18
N PHE A 348 4.32 9.34 -3.84
CA PHE A 348 4.85 9.59 -2.51
C PHE A 348 4.81 11.09 -2.15
N ASN A 349 5.09 11.98 -3.10
CA ASN A 349 4.93 13.43 -2.91
C ASN A 349 3.46 13.83 -2.69
N TYR A 350 2.51 13.11 -3.28
CA TYR A 350 1.09 13.31 -3.01
C TYR A 350 0.73 12.95 -1.56
N LEU A 351 1.28 11.84 -1.04
CA LEU A 351 1.16 11.47 0.37
C LEU A 351 1.80 12.49 1.31
N ASP A 352 3.00 12.97 1.00
CA ASP A 352 3.70 14.00 1.77
C ASP A 352 2.88 15.28 1.93
N GLN A 353 2.21 15.71 0.85
CA GLN A 353 1.30 16.85 0.87
C GLN A 353 0.04 16.55 1.68
N PHE A 354 -0.49 15.33 1.62
CA PHE A 354 -1.69 14.94 2.36
C PHE A 354 -1.45 14.94 3.88
N LEU A 355 -0.33 14.38 4.33
CA LEU A 355 0.04 14.42 5.75
C LEU A 355 0.27 15.85 6.26
N SER A 356 0.57 16.80 5.38
CA SER A 356 0.74 18.21 5.74
C SER A 356 -0.56 19.02 5.74
N ALA A 357 -1.62 18.51 5.12
CA ALA A 357 -2.94 19.12 5.02
C ALA A 357 -3.82 18.76 6.23
N TYR A 358 -4.94 19.46 6.41
CA TYR A 358 -5.97 19.18 7.42
C TYR A 358 -5.37 19.03 8.84
N LYS A 359 -4.73 20.11 9.31
CA LYS A 359 -4.04 20.10 10.60
C LYS A 359 -5.01 19.80 11.74
N ASN A 360 -4.62 18.89 12.63
CA ASN A 360 -5.38 18.43 13.80
C ASN A 360 -6.69 17.67 13.48
N GLU A 361 -6.96 17.38 12.20
CA GLU A 361 -8.11 16.59 11.76
C GLU A 361 -7.67 15.18 11.35
N SER A 362 -8.49 14.18 11.67
CA SER A 362 -8.18 12.77 11.45
C SER A 362 -8.06 12.45 9.97
N GLN A 363 -7.04 11.68 9.61
CA GLN A 363 -6.78 11.29 8.23
C GLN A 363 -6.69 9.77 8.06
N PHE A 364 -7.24 9.26 6.97
CA PHE A 364 -6.99 7.90 6.50
C PHE A 364 -6.36 7.96 5.11
N GLY A 365 -5.13 7.48 4.98
CA GLY A 365 -4.43 7.49 3.69
C GLY A 365 -3.89 6.11 3.36
N TYR A 366 -3.94 5.71 2.09
CA TYR A 366 -3.07 4.64 1.62
C TYR A 366 -2.24 5.06 0.40
N LEU A 367 -1.03 4.51 0.34
CA LEU A 367 -0.15 4.61 -0.80
C LEU A 367 0.28 3.19 -1.19
N TRP A 368 -0.06 2.75 -2.39
CA TRP A 368 0.40 1.51 -2.98
C TRP A 368 1.51 1.82 -3.99
N ILE A 369 2.71 1.31 -3.72
CA ILE A 369 3.86 1.43 -4.60
C ILE A 369 4.04 0.11 -5.33
N ASN A 370 3.63 0.09 -6.59
CA ASN A 370 3.73 -1.03 -7.49
C ASN A 370 5.10 -1.06 -8.18
N SER A 371 5.54 0.05 -8.76
CA SER A 371 6.67 0.05 -9.70
C SER A 371 8.03 -0.22 -9.06
N LEU A 372 8.18 0.03 -7.76
CA LEU A 372 9.48 0.07 -7.08
C LEU A 372 10.21 -1.27 -7.04
N ALA A 373 9.51 -2.39 -6.81
CA ALA A 373 10.12 -3.71 -6.66
C ALA A 373 9.52 -4.78 -7.59
N HIS A 374 8.59 -4.39 -8.47
CA HIS A 374 7.88 -5.33 -9.33
C HIS A 374 8.78 -6.03 -10.35
N ASP A 375 9.63 -5.26 -11.02
CA ASP A 375 10.53 -5.75 -12.07
C ASP A 375 12.01 -5.65 -11.70
N ASP A 376 12.32 -5.18 -10.49
CA ASP A 376 13.69 -5.01 -9.99
C ASP A 376 13.82 -5.53 -8.54
N SER A 377 14.59 -6.59 -8.36
CA SER A 377 14.87 -7.18 -7.04
C SER A 377 15.72 -6.28 -6.14
N ASN A 378 16.35 -5.23 -6.67
CA ASN A 378 17.18 -4.28 -5.93
C ASN A 378 16.54 -2.89 -5.78
N GLY A 379 15.34 -2.67 -6.34
CA GLY A 379 14.74 -1.34 -6.41
C GLY A 379 14.51 -0.67 -5.06
N LEU A 380 14.27 -1.44 -3.99
CA LEU A 380 14.08 -0.90 -2.64
C LEU A 380 15.33 -0.20 -2.09
N TYR A 381 16.54 -0.59 -2.47
CA TYR A 381 17.76 0.07 -1.98
C TYR A 381 17.77 1.57 -2.31
N HIS A 382 17.13 1.99 -3.41
CA HIS A 382 17.06 3.42 -3.80
C HIS A 382 16.04 4.21 -2.99
N ALA A 383 15.04 3.52 -2.41
CA ALA A 383 13.94 4.15 -1.72
C ALA A 383 14.16 4.25 -0.21
N ASP A 384 15.11 3.51 0.37
CA ASP A 384 15.33 3.49 1.83
C ASP A 384 15.54 4.89 2.42
N ASP A 385 16.38 5.71 1.77
CA ASP A 385 16.64 7.08 2.25
C ASP A 385 15.41 8.00 2.10
N LEU A 386 14.57 7.80 1.08
CA LEU A 386 13.33 8.55 0.89
C LEU A 386 12.33 8.24 2.02
N PHE A 387 12.09 6.96 2.29
CA PHE A 387 11.18 6.51 3.35
C PHE A 387 11.68 6.94 4.73
N TYR A 388 12.96 6.73 5.02
CA TYR A 388 13.59 7.18 6.26
C TYR A 388 13.36 8.68 6.51
N ARG A 389 13.67 9.53 5.52
CA ARG A 389 13.48 10.98 5.65
C ARG A 389 12.02 11.38 5.81
N PHE A 390 11.13 10.72 5.08
CA PHE A 390 9.68 10.96 5.18
C PHE A 390 9.13 10.64 6.55
N LEU A 391 9.46 9.47 7.10
CA LEU A 391 9.05 9.06 8.43
C LEU A 391 9.55 10.04 9.49
N ARG A 392 10.78 10.56 9.34
CA ARG A 392 11.32 11.60 10.23
C ARG A 392 10.57 12.92 10.10
N LYS A 393 10.30 13.37 8.88
CA LYS A 393 9.59 14.61 8.60
C LYS A 393 8.21 14.62 9.24
N HIS A 394 7.50 13.50 9.18
CA HIS A 394 6.12 13.37 9.67
C HIS A 394 5.99 12.66 11.01
N LYS A 395 7.07 12.58 11.80
CA LYS A 395 7.10 11.86 13.08
C LYS A 395 5.89 12.19 13.96
N SER A 396 5.60 13.48 14.18
CA SER A 396 4.51 13.91 15.06
C SER A 396 3.14 13.39 14.62
N ARG A 397 2.94 13.13 13.32
CA ARG A 397 1.66 12.65 12.77
C ARG A 397 1.63 11.12 12.63
N THR A 398 2.77 10.49 12.38
CA THR A 398 2.88 9.02 12.24
C THR A 398 3.13 8.29 13.57
N THR A 399 3.51 9.03 14.62
CA THR A 399 3.80 8.51 15.96
C THR A 399 3.13 9.32 17.07
N ALA A 400 2.19 10.22 16.74
CA ALA A 400 1.44 11.02 17.73
C ALA A 400 1.01 10.09 18.86
N GLY A 401 1.54 10.27 20.07
CA GLY A 401 1.47 9.28 21.15
C GLY A 401 2.80 8.94 21.84
N ILE A 402 3.95 9.15 21.17
CA ILE A 402 5.30 8.93 21.74
C ILE A 402 6.05 10.26 21.77
N GLU A 403 5.59 11.19 22.61
CA GLU A 403 6.39 12.33 23.04
C GLU A 403 6.70 12.19 24.54
N GLU A 404 7.72 11.39 24.88
CA GLU A 404 8.55 11.75 26.03
C GLU A 404 9.41 12.94 25.62
N GLU A 405 8.85 14.15 25.80
CA GLU A 405 9.67 15.33 25.94
C GLU A 405 10.51 15.13 27.21
N PHE A 406 11.83 15.27 27.10
CA PHE A 406 12.73 15.29 28.26
C PHE A 406 12.24 16.33 29.29
N GLY A 407 11.47 15.90 30.29
CA GLY A 407 11.28 16.61 31.55
C GLY A 407 9.91 17.19 31.92
N LEU A 408 8.79 16.86 31.27
CA LEU A 408 7.45 17.25 31.78
C LEU A 408 6.41 16.13 31.61
N PRO A 409 5.49 15.91 32.57
CA PRO A 409 4.60 14.74 32.56
C PRO A 409 3.56 14.84 31.45
N ALA A 410 3.47 13.79 30.63
CA ALA A 410 2.45 13.60 29.62
C ALA A 410 1.04 13.58 30.27
N LYS A 411 0.08 14.26 29.63
CA LYS A 411 -1.34 14.12 29.96
C LYS A 411 -1.81 12.74 29.49
N ALA A 412 -2.25 11.91 30.43
CA ALA A 412 -2.58 10.49 30.27
C ALA A 412 -3.83 10.15 29.41
N ASN A 413 -4.15 10.89 28.35
CA ASN A 413 -5.38 10.67 27.56
C ASN A 413 -5.24 10.81 26.04
N GLN A 414 -4.03 10.79 25.47
CA GLN A 414 -3.85 10.97 24.02
C GLN A 414 -3.77 9.61 23.29
N LYS A 415 -4.72 9.34 22.38
CA LYS A 415 -4.73 8.12 21.55
C LYS A 415 -3.71 8.23 20.43
N THR A 416 -3.07 7.10 20.09
CA THR A 416 -1.91 7.11 19.20
C THR A 416 -2.25 6.95 17.72
N SER A 417 -1.69 7.80 16.84
CA SER A 417 -1.75 7.60 15.37
C SER A 417 -1.07 6.31 14.95
N THR A 418 -1.61 5.61 13.95
CA THR A 418 -1.12 4.29 13.52
C THR A 418 -0.69 4.28 12.05
N LEU A 419 0.59 4.04 11.83
CA LEU A 419 1.16 3.75 10.51
C LEU A 419 1.27 2.23 10.32
N HIS A 420 0.63 1.72 9.28
CA HIS A 420 0.75 0.35 8.83
C HIS A 420 1.56 0.28 7.54
N LEU A 421 2.75 -0.31 7.57
CA LEU A 421 3.49 -0.62 6.35
C LEU A 421 3.28 -2.10 5.97
N LEU A 422 2.54 -2.28 4.89
CA LEU A 422 2.18 -3.54 4.25
C LEU A 422 3.13 -3.90 3.10
N SER A 423 3.42 -5.18 2.95
CA SER A 423 4.28 -5.68 1.85
C SER A 423 3.62 -6.87 1.17
N LEU A 424 3.26 -6.74 -0.10
CA LEU A 424 2.64 -7.79 -0.92
C LEU A 424 3.71 -8.41 -1.82
N PHE A 425 3.90 -9.74 -1.78
CA PHE A 425 4.96 -10.43 -2.53
C PHE A 425 4.48 -10.92 -3.91
N LEU A 426 5.25 -10.76 -5.00
CA LEU A 426 4.94 -11.31 -6.34
C LEU A 426 6.03 -12.23 -6.94
N ARG A 427 7.05 -12.68 -6.19
CA ARG A 427 7.92 -13.76 -6.68
C ARG A 427 7.95 -14.95 -5.73
N SER A 428 7.80 -16.12 -6.36
CA SER A 428 7.94 -17.45 -5.79
C SER A 428 9.25 -17.57 -5.03
N SER A 429 9.20 -17.56 -3.71
CA SER A 429 9.65 -18.74 -3.00
C SER A 429 8.37 -19.54 -2.73
N ALA A 430 8.30 -20.77 -3.25
CA ALA A 430 7.42 -21.74 -2.66
C ALA A 430 7.64 -21.67 -1.14
N THR A 431 6.63 -21.26 -0.38
CA THR A 431 6.53 -21.79 0.97
C THR A 431 6.46 -23.29 0.73
N VAL A 432 7.60 -23.96 0.92
CA VAL A 432 7.64 -25.41 0.99
C VAL A 432 6.57 -25.72 2.03
N PRO A 433 5.45 -26.37 1.64
CA PRO A 433 4.53 -26.87 2.64
C PRO A 433 5.39 -27.73 3.56
N CYS A 434 5.15 -27.72 4.87
CA CYS A 434 5.75 -28.70 5.75
C CYS A 434 5.35 -30.09 5.23
N ILE A 435 6.15 -30.64 4.31
CA ILE A 435 6.03 -31.97 3.76
C ILE A 435 6.90 -32.78 4.69
N SER A 436 6.25 -33.48 5.62
CA SER A 436 6.90 -34.52 6.40
C SER A 436 7.50 -35.54 5.44
N SER A 437 8.80 -35.77 5.55
CA SER A 437 9.51 -36.88 4.89
C SER A 437 9.05 -38.23 5.40
#